data_AF-A0A7X4DZ78-F1
#
_entry.id   AF-A0A7X4DZ78-F1
#
_cell.length_a   1.000
_cell.length_b   1.000
_cell.length_c   1.000
_cell.angle_alpha   90.00
_cell.angle_beta   90.00
_cell.angle_gamma   90.00
#
_symmetry.space_group_name_H-M   'P 1'
#
loop_
_entity.id
_entity.type
_entity.pdbx_description
1 polymer ?
#
loop_
_entity_poly.entity_id
_entity_poly.type
_entity_poly.pdbx_seq_one_letter_code
_entity_poly.pdbx_strand_id
1 'polypeptide(L)'
;MFHSAKHGWIEVVAGVMFSGKSEELIRRIRRALIAGRRVQLFKSHLDDRYGGQFRISSHDGRQIDAEPVSNSVQVAEKIDPETQ
;
A
#
# COMPACT_ATOMS: atom_id res chain seq x y z
N MET A 1 27.81 -21.24 4.03
CA MET A 1 27.39 -19.86 4.35
C MET A 1 26.24 -19.50 3.44
N PHE A 2 25.01 -19.39 3.97
CA PHE A 2 23.89 -18.87 3.20
C PHE A 2 24.03 -17.34 3.11
N HIS A 3 24.44 -16.83 1.96
CA HIS A 3 24.20 -15.42 1.65
C HIS A 3 22.69 -15.28 1.47
N SER A 4 21.99 -14.78 2.50
CA SER A 4 20.62 -14.30 2.34
C SER A 4 20.69 -13.06 1.46
N ALA A 5 20.61 -13.25 0.15
CA ALA A 5 20.48 -12.14 -0.78
C ALA A 5 19.21 -11.38 -0.40
N LYS A 6 19.37 -10.12 0.02
CA LYS A 6 18.27 -9.19 0.31
C LYS A 6 17.51 -8.95 -1.00
N HIS A 7 16.50 -9.78 -1.28
CA HIS A 7 15.65 -9.60 -2.44
C HIS A 7 14.51 -8.66 -2.08
N GLY A 8 14.61 -7.41 -2.56
CA GLY A 8 13.48 -6.50 -2.69
C GLY A 8 13.00 -6.49 -4.14
N TRP A 9 11.70 -6.32 -4.37
CA TRP A 9 11.15 -6.16 -5.70
C TRP A 9 10.05 -5.09 -5.70
N ILE A 10 9.74 -4.59 -6.88
CA ILE A 10 8.63 -3.67 -7.10
C ILE A 10 7.59 -4.41 -7.92
N GLU A 11 6.34 -4.30 -7.51
CA GLU A 11 5.21 -4.84 -8.27
C GLU A 11 4.21 -3.73 -8.56
N VAL A 12 3.73 -3.71 -9.81
CA VAL A 12 2.84 -2.66 -10.30
C VAL A 12 1.50 -3.27 -10.65
N VAL A 13 0.44 -2.79 -9.99
CA VAL A 13 -0.96 -3.10 -10.34
C VAL A 13 -1.52 -1.91 -11.12
N ALA A 14 -1.61 -2.04 -12.44
CA ALA A 14 -2.05 -0.98 -13.35
C ALA A 14 -3.34 -1.36 -14.11
N GLY A 15 -4.03 -0.35 -14.64
CA GLY A 15 -5.28 -0.51 -15.39
C GLY A 15 -6.15 0.75 -15.35
N VAL A 16 -7.20 0.78 -16.17
CA VAL A 16 -8.19 1.88 -16.22
C VAL A 16 -8.95 2.04 -14.90
N MET A 17 -9.65 3.16 -14.69
CA MET A 17 -10.54 3.28 -13.53
C MET A 17 -11.55 2.12 -13.50
N PHE A 18 -11.90 1.66 -12.29
CA PHE A 18 -12.80 0.51 -12.06
C PHE A 18 -12.26 -0.88 -12.47
N SER A 19 -11.01 -1.00 -12.96
CA SER A 19 -10.39 -2.30 -13.28
C SER A 19 -9.92 -3.11 -12.06
N GLY A 20 -10.40 -2.80 -10.84
CA GLY A 20 -10.05 -3.56 -9.63
C GLY A 20 -8.66 -3.29 -9.02
N LYS A 21 -7.94 -2.20 -9.39
CA LYS A 21 -6.59 -1.92 -8.84
C LYS A 21 -6.54 -1.88 -7.31
N SER A 22 -7.39 -1.07 -6.68
CA SER A 22 -7.46 -0.97 -5.22
C SER A 22 -7.88 -2.28 -4.58
N GLU A 23 -8.73 -3.06 -5.24
CA GLU A 23 -9.18 -4.37 -4.75
C GLU A 23 -8.01 -5.35 -4.68
N GLU A 24 -7.23 -5.45 -5.75
CA GLU A 24 -6.06 -6.32 -5.81
C GLU A 24 -4.97 -5.89 -4.82
N LEU A 25 -4.75 -4.58 -4.65
CA LEU A 25 -3.85 -4.03 -3.63
C LEU A 25 -4.31 -4.46 -2.22
N ILE A 26 -5.56 -4.19 -1.84
CA ILE A 26 -6.12 -4.56 -0.54
C ILE A 26 -6.03 -6.08 -0.32
N ARG A 27 -6.30 -6.88 -1.36
CA ARG A 27 -6.21 -8.34 -1.30
C ARG A 27 -4.79 -8.82 -0.97
N ARG A 28 -3.75 -8.19 -1.54
CA ARG A 28 -2.35 -8.52 -1.27
C ARG A 28 -1.94 -8.14 0.14
N ILE A 29 -2.30 -6.93 0.58
CA ILE A 29 -1.99 -6.46 1.93
C ILE A 29 -2.63 -7.36 2.98
N ARG A 30 -3.90 -7.74 2.82
CA ARG A 30 -4.55 -8.68 3.73
C ARG A 30 -3.81 -10.01 3.85
N ARG A 31 -3.31 -10.56 2.73
CA ARG A 31 -2.49 -11.80 2.78
C ARG A 31 -1.18 -11.60 3.54
N ALA A 32 -0.51 -10.47 3.35
CA ALA A 32 0.71 -10.15 4.08
C ALA A 32 0.46 -10.02 5.60
N LEU A 33 -0.61 -9.32 6.00
CA LEU A 33 -1.01 -9.20 7.39
C LEU A 33 -1.37 -10.55 8.02
N ILE A 34 -2.11 -11.42 7.30
CA ILE A 34 -2.41 -12.79 7.74
C ILE A 34 -1.13 -13.61 7.94
N ALA A 35 -0.11 -13.38 7.12
CA ALA A 35 1.21 -13.99 7.26
C ALA A 35 2.09 -13.36 8.37
N GLY A 36 1.53 -12.45 9.17
CA GLY A 36 2.24 -11.77 10.27
C GLY A 36 3.23 -10.71 9.80
N ARG A 37 3.15 -10.25 8.55
CA ARG A 37 4.01 -9.18 8.04
C ARG A 37 3.56 -7.82 8.56
N ARG A 38 4.52 -6.96 8.88
CA ARG A 38 4.28 -5.53 9.16
C ARG A 38 4.32 -4.75 7.85
N VAL A 39 3.19 -4.17 7.47
CA VAL A 39 3.02 -3.48 6.20
C VAL A 39 2.66 -2.02 6.46
N GLN A 40 3.30 -1.11 5.73
CA GLN A 40 2.88 0.28 5.64
C GLN A 40 2.21 0.57 4.30
N LEU A 41 1.17 1.38 4.34
CA LEU A 41 0.49 1.88 3.14
C LEU A 41 0.61 3.39 3.10
N PHE A 42 0.94 3.89 1.91
CA PHE A 42 0.96 5.32 1.63
C PHE A 42 -0.02 5.62 0.50
N LYS A 43 -0.62 6.81 0.55
CA LYS A 43 -1.40 7.36 -0.56
C LYS A 43 -1.09 8.82 -0.78
N SER A 44 -1.30 9.33 -1.99
CA SER A 44 -1.20 10.76 -2.22
C SER A 44 -2.30 11.49 -1.44
N HIS A 45 -1.93 12.58 -0.76
CA HIS A 45 -2.92 13.44 -0.08
C HIS A 45 -3.95 14.05 -1.04
N LEU A 46 -3.62 14.14 -2.34
CA LEU A 46 -4.52 14.64 -3.38
C LEU A 46 -5.64 13.64 -3.72
N ASP A 47 -5.50 12.37 -3.34
CA ASP A 47 -6.56 11.38 -3.54
C ASP A 47 -7.55 11.42 -2.37
N ASP A 48 -8.54 12.29 -2.42
CA ASP A 48 -9.58 12.47 -1.39
C ASP A 48 -10.88 11.70 -1.67
N ARG A 49 -10.90 10.89 -2.73
CA ARG A 49 -12.07 10.14 -3.19
C ARG A 49 -12.45 9.03 -2.20
N TYR A 50 -13.74 8.70 -2.13
CA TYR A 50 -14.30 7.48 -1.52
C TYR A 50 -13.83 7.15 -0.08
N GLY A 51 -13.52 8.13 0.76
CA GLY A 51 -13.06 7.87 2.14
C GLY A 51 -12.05 8.87 2.68
N GLY A 52 -11.69 9.89 1.90
CA GLY A 52 -10.78 10.95 2.31
C GLY A 52 -9.31 10.53 2.26
N GLN A 53 -8.45 11.42 2.72
CA GLN A 53 -7.00 11.32 2.51
C GLN A 53 -6.31 10.19 3.28
N PHE A 54 -6.99 9.56 4.24
CA PHE A 54 -6.41 8.57 5.17
C PHE A 54 -6.77 7.11 4.86
N ARG A 55 -7.51 6.86 3.77
CA ARG A 55 -7.96 5.50 3.40
C ARG A 55 -7.80 5.21 1.92
N ILE A 56 -7.40 3.99 1.59
CA ILE A 56 -7.52 3.44 0.24
C ILE A 56 -8.83 2.65 0.18
N SER A 57 -9.68 3.02 -0.77
CA SER A 57 -10.99 2.41 -0.97
C SER A 57 -11.09 1.76 -2.35
N SER A 58 -11.71 0.59 -2.41
CA SER A 58 -12.11 -0.06 -3.66
C SER A 58 -13.60 0.13 -3.93
N HIS A 59 -13.99 -0.05 -5.18
CA HIS A 59 -15.36 0.20 -5.64
C HIS A 59 -16.38 -0.79 -5.05
N ASP A 60 -15.94 -1.99 -4.68
CA ASP A 60 -16.75 -3.00 -4.00
C ASP A 60 -16.90 -2.76 -2.48
N GLY A 61 -16.49 -1.57 -2.01
CA GLY A 61 -16.71 -1.12 -0.63
C GLY A 61 -15.63 -1.53 0.38
N ARG A 62 -14.55 -2.20 -0.05
CA ARG A 62 -13.44 -2.50 0.87
C ARG A 62 -12.58 -1.26 1.11
N GLN A 63 -12.11 -1.11 2.36
CA GLN A 63 -11.25 -0.01 2.77
C GLN A 63 -10.08 -0.53 3.59
N ILE A 64 -8.97 0.21 3.56
CA ILE A 64 -7.81 0.04 4.44
C ILE A 64 -7.19 1.40 4.73
N ASP A 65 -6.71 1.60 5.96
CA ASP A 65 -6.05 2.83 6.35
C ASP A 65 -4.69 2.97 5.63
N ALA A 66 -4.35 4.20 5.26
CA ALA A 66 -3.10 4.53 4.59
C ALA A 66 -2.66 5.93 4.98
N GLU A 67 -1.35 6.13 5.14
CA GLU A 67 -0.79 7.42 5.50
C GLU A 67 -0.73 8.34 4.26
N PRO A 68 -1.30 9.56 4.34
CA PRO A 68 -1.17 10.53 3.26
C PRO A 68 0.25 11.09 3.19
N VAL A 69 0.75 11.20 1.95
CA VAL A 69 2.01 11.86 1.63
C VAL A 69 1.79 12.96 0.60
N SER A 70 2.51 14.07 0.78
CA SER A 70 2.45 15.24 -0.11
C SER A 70 3.34 15.08 -1.34
N ASN A 71 4.40 14.28 -1.25
CA ASN A 71 5.33 13.99 -2.33
C ASN A 71 5.98 12.60 -2.13
N SER A 72 6.73 12.13 -3.13
CA SER A 72 7.37 10.81 -3.08
C SER A 72 8.50 10.71 -2.06
N VAL A 73 9.19 11.81 -1.74
CA VAL A 73 10.29 11.83 -0.77
C VAL A 73 9.78 11.44 0.62
N GLN A 74 8.59 11.92 0.99
CA GLN A 74 7.96 11.59 2.27
C GLN A 74 7.72 10.09 2.48
N VAL A 75 7.63 9.28 1.41
CA VAL A 75 7.52 7.82 1.55
C VAL A 75 8.76 7.27 2.25
N ALA A 76 9.96 7.74 1.88
CA ALA A 76 11.21 7.31 2.49
C ALA A 76 11.41 7.90 3.90
N GLU A 77 10.97 9.14 4.13
CA GLU A 77 11.09 9.82 5.42
C GLU A 77 10.20 9.21 6.51
N LYS A 78 9.07 8.61 6.12
CA LYS A 78 8.03 8.10 7.03
C LYS A 78 8.05 6.58 7.19
N ILE A 79 9.08 5.89 6.66
CA ILE A 79 9.21 4.44 6.83
C ILE A 79 9.38 4.12 8.32
N ASP A 80 8.49 3.30 8.86
CA ASP A 80 8.66 2.74 10.20
C ASP A 80 9.75 1.66 10.12
N PRO A 81 10.81 1.73 10.97
CA PRO A 81 11.90 0.75 11.00
C PRO A 81 11.44 -0.71 11.14
N GLU A 82 10.25 -0.92 11.69
CA GLU A 82 9.68 -2.25 11.90
C GLU A 82 8.90 -2.79 10.69
N THR A 83 8.76 -2.00 9.61
CA THR A 83 8.11 -2.42 8.37
C THR A 83 8.94 -3.49 7.65
N GLN A 84 8.27 -4.47 7.06
CA GLN A 84 8.89 -5.63 6.40
C GLN A 84 8.74 -5.63 4.88
#